data_AF-A0A937ZSD5-F1
#
_entry.id   AF-A0A937ZSD5-F1
#
_cell.length_a   1.000
_cell.length_b   1.000
_cell.length_c   1.000
_cell.angle_alpha   90.00
_cell.angle_beta   90.00
_cell.angle_gamma   90.00
#
_symmetry.space_group_name_H-M   'P 1'
#
loop_
_entity.id
_entity.type
_entity.pdbx_description
1 polymer ?
#
loop_
_entity_poly.entity_id
_entity_poly.type
_entity_poly.pdbx_seq_one_letter_code
_entity_poly.pdbx_strand_id
1 'polypeptide(L)'
;MTRRSYRVGASTLSVQFGDLLDSTAQGIVSSDDHYLSMGGGVSRAIAVRAGSALAVDASKWVPLEFGDVAVTSAGALAARFVFHVVTIGPRHGSLDRSGDEVLDGVRKAVARCIQLAATLGLRSIAFPALGAGAAKLDLATVAVGMADAVFEAFETMPRPLAVEIYLQPKRWQAERDYIVFFEELARREAAASRVAAKPESPAETPPRSAGWADEIRSRLLALESQRALIAHELASATGDAVRSDDLAQQLADTTRQLEGAVGDRQPMRLFVSYSHDDDALAKQLVDQLAALRIEGLVTWTDRRIAPGANWDQEIEAALDESDVVLFLVSASFLASDYCVGKEWKRALERQRAGLLTVVPVILKPCLWQALIGELQALPKDGRAVSTFPHTDQALFEVVCALRSLVVGMKVQRHRRTAGRDAGALPRGAGDP
;
A
#
# COMPACT_ATOMS: atom_id res chain seq x y z
N MET A 1 -4.85 36.29 -5.93
CA MET A 1 -6.06 35.55 -6.35
C MET A 1 -5.97 34.17 -5.73
N THR A 2 -6.87 33.82 -4.80
CA THR A 2 -6.75 32.58 -4.00
C THR A 2 -7.36 31.35 -4.68
N ARG A 3 -8.35 31.53 -5.57
CA ARG A 3 -8.98 30.47 -6.38
C ARG A 3 -9.37 31.01 -7.75
N ARG A 4 -9.24 30.18 -8.79
CA ARG A 4 -9.79 30.43 -10.13
C ARG A 4 -10.44 29.16 -10.65
N SER A 5 -11.55 29.31 -11.38
CA SER A 5 -12.28 28.18 -11.97
C SER A 5 -12.43 28.37 -13.47
N TYR A 6 -12.37 27.27 -14.20
CA TYR A 6 -12.41 27.17 -15.65
C TYR A 6 -13.49 26.16 -16.04
N ARG A 7 -14.22 26.43 -17.12
CA ARG A 7 -15.28 25.53 -17.61
C ARG A 7 -14.86 24.83 -18.89
N VAL A 8 -15.11 23.52 -18.95
CA VAL A 8 -14.87 22.71 -20.14
C VAL A 8 -16.11 21.84 -20.37
N GLY A 9 -16.93 22.23 -21.34
CA GLY A 9 -18.26 21.67 -21.50
C GLY A 9 -19.10 21.84 -20.23
N ALA A 10 -19.58 20.73 -19.68
CA ALA A 10 -20.34 20.69 -18.43
C ALA A 10 -19.47 20.45 -17.18
N SER A 11 -18.18 20.13 -17.35
CA SER A 11 -17.23 19.89 -16.27
C SER A 11 -16.55 21.18 -15.82
N THR A 12 -16.01 21.17 -14.61
CA THR A 12 -15.33 22.33 -14.02
C THR A 12 -13.96 21.93 -13.51
N LEU A 13 -12.96 22.77 -13.77
CA LEU A 13 -11.63 22.64 -13.19
C LEU A 13 -11.34 23.91 -12.41
N SER A 14 -10.98 23.77 -11.13
CA SER A 14 -10.54 24.90 -10.31
C SER A 14 -9.13 24.70 -9.79
N VAL A 15 -8.38 25.79 -9.68
CA VAL A 15 -7.06 25.83 -9.07
C VAL A 15 -7.07 26.84 -7.94
N GLN A 16 -6.51 26.49 -6.79
CA GLN A 16 -6.51 27.34 -5.61
C GLN A 16 -5.31 27.11 -4.70
N PHE A 17 -4.97 28.15 -3.94
CA PHE A 17 -4.02 28.02 -2.84
C PHE A 17 -4.73 27.49 -1.58
N GLY A 18 -4.12 26.53 -0.89
CA GLY A 18 -4.67 25.98 0.34
C GLY A 18 -4.20 24.56 0.65
N ASP A 19 -4.67 24.01 1.77
CA ASP A 19 -4.46 22.61 2.13
C ASP A 19 -5.47 21.73 1.37
N LEU A 20 -4.97 20.67 0.73
CA LEU A 20 -5.80 19.69 0.03
C LEU A 20 -6.84 19.05 0.97
N LEU A 21 -6.50 18.90 2.25
CA LEU A 21 -7.38 18.31 3.27
C LEU A 21 -8.59 19.18 3.64
N ASP A 22 -8.62 20.45 3.19
CA ASP A 22 -9.77 21.33 3.37
C ASP A 22 -10.81 21.18 2.22
N SER A 23 -10.50 20.36 1.21
CA SER A 23 -11.44 20.10 0.12
C SER A 23 -12.68 19.35 0.57
N THR A 24 -13.84 19.76 0.05
CA THR A 24 -15.11 19.05 0.20
C THR A 24 -15.37 18.08 -0.97
N ALA A 25 -14.35 17.77 -1.77
CA ALA A 25 -14.47 16.84 -2.89
C ALA A 25 -14.77 15.41 -2.41
N GLN A 26 -15.48 14.65 -3.24
CA GLN A 26 -15.84 13.27 -2.89
C GLN A 26 -14.65 12.30 -3.00
N GLY A 27 -13.65 12.62 -3.84
CA GLY A 27 -12.37 11.94 -3.90
C GLY A 27 -11.21 12.89 -3.61
N ILE A 28 -10.20 12.40 -2.92
CA ILE A 28 -8.94 13.13 -2.69
C ILE A 28 -7.77 12.28 -3.21
N VAL A 29 -6.80 12.93 -3.85
CA VAL A 29 -5.66 12.25 -4.49
C VAL A 29 -4.43 12.40 -3.61
N SER A 30 -3.81 11.28 -3.28
CA SER A 30 -2.55 11.18 -2.56
C SER A 30 -1.41 10.88 -3.52
N SER A 31 -0.20 11.32 -3.17
CA SER A 31 1.05 11.03 -3.89
C SER A 31 1.94 10.23 -2.96
N ASP A 32 2.28 9.00 -3.36
CA ASP A 32 2.95 8.04 -2.48
C ASP A 32 4.04 7.23 -3.21
N ASP A 33 4.70 6.35 -2.45
CA ASP A 33 5.63 5.34 -2.95
C ASP A 33 4.93 4.01 -3.27
N HIS A 34 5.72 3.04 -3.75
CA HIS A 34 5.26 1.73 -4.23
C HIS A 34 4.54 0.90 -3.16
N TYR A 35 4.74 1.22 -1.88
CA TYR A 35 4.21 0.50 -0.73
C TYR A 35 3.16 1.32 0.03
N LEU A 36 2.74 2.46 -0.53
CA LEU A 36 1.79 3.37 0.13
C LEU A 36 2.18 3.64 1.59
N SER A 37 3.48 3.85 1.83
CA SER A 37 4.02 4.00 3.19
C SER A 37 3.44 5.22 3.91
N MET A 38 2.93 6.20 3.14
CA MET A 38 2.43 7.48 3.62
C MET A 38 3.48 8.21 4.48
N GLY A 39 4.76 8.03 4.16
CA GLY A 39 5.89 8.47 4.98
C GLY A 39 6.12 9.99 5.02
N GLY A 40 5.57 10.76 4.07
CA GLY A 40 5.81 12.20 4.01
C GLY A 40 4.83 13.00 3.14
N GLY A 41 4.94 14.33 3.21
CA GLY A 41 4.16 15.25 2.37
C GLY A 41 2.65 15.07 2.50
N VAL A 42 1.96 15.08 1.34
CA VAL A 42 0.50 14.98 1.25
C VAL A 42 0.00 13.63 1.75
N SER A 43 0.70 12.52 1.44
CA SER A 43 0.26 11.19 1.87
C SER A 43 0.29 11.03 3.39
N ARG A 44 1.33 11.56 4.06
CA ARG A 44 1.38 11.61 5.53
C ARG A 44 0.27 12.44 6.13
N ALA A 45 0.00 13.63 5.57
CA ALA A 45 -1.07 14.51 6.05
C ALA A 45 -2.44 13.82 5.95
N ILE A 46 -2.69 13.14 4.81
CA ILE A 46 -3.86 12.31 4.58
C ILE A 46 -3.94 11.18 5.62
N ALA A 47 -2.86 10.41 5.83
CA ALA A 47 -2.83 9.30 6.79
C ALA A 47 -3.18 9.75 8.22
N VAL A 48 -2.56 10.84 8.67
CA VAL A 48 -2.78 11.38 10.03
C VAL A 48 -4.25 11.73 10.24
N ARG A 49 -4.91 12.34 9.25
CA ARG A 49 -6.31 12.77 9.37
C ARG A 49 -7.32 11.66 9.10
N ALA A 50 -7.00 10.72 8.21
CA ALA A 50 -7.86 9.58 7.87
C ALA A 50 -7.86 8.48 8.95
N GLY A 51 -6.77 8.37 9.73
CA GLY A 51 -6.62 7.35 10.76
C GLY A 51 -6.17 5.98 10.22
N SER A 52 -6.00 5.01 11.12
CA SER A 52 -5.41 3.70 10.82
C SER A 52 -6.17 2.86 9.80
N ALA A 53 -7.49 3.08 9.66
CA ALA A 53 -8.32 2.38 8.68
C ALA A 53 -7.84 2.59 7.24
N LEU A 54 -7.30 3.77 6.92
CA LEU A 54 -6.74 4.06 5.60
C LEU A 54 -5.53 3.17 5.31
N ALA A 55 -4.62 3.03 6.26
CA ALA A 55 -3.40 2.24 6.10
C ALA A 55 -3.71 0.75 5.92
N VAL A 56 -4.68 0.23 6.68
CA VAL A 56 -5.14 -1.16 6.56
C VAL A 56 -5.79 -1.43 5.20
N ASP A 57 -6.51 -0.45 4.64
CA ASP A 57 -7.11 -0.60 3.32
C ASP A 57 -6.06 -0.47 2.21
N ALA A 58 -5.14 0.50 2.33
CA ALA A 58 -4.03 0.73 1.42
C ALA A 58 -3.08 -0.47 1.34
N SER A 59 -2.83 -1.16 2.45
CA SER A 59 -1.94 -2.33 2.49
C SER A 59 -2.45 -3.53 1.66
N LYS A 60 -3.71 -3.52 1.21
CA LYS A 60 -4.28 -4.55 0.34
C LYS A 60 -3.89 -4.39 -1.13
N TRP A 61 -3.39 -3.21 -1.49
CA TRP A 61 -3.06 -2.86 -2.87
C TRP A 61 -1.59 -3.06 -3.20
N VAL A 62 -0.73 -3.19 -2.20
CA VAL A 62 0.72 -3.11 -2.37
C VAL A 62 1.35 -4.48 -2.70
N PRO A 63 2.46 -4.49 -3.46
CA PRO A 63 3.10 -3.32 -4.07
C PRO A 63 2.45 -2.86 -5.36
N LEU A 64 2.64 -1.58 -5.67
CA LEU A 64 2.17 -0.90 -6.88
C LEU A 64 3.36 -0.38 -7.68
N GLU A 65 3.21 -0.25 -9.00
CA GLU A 65 4.23 0.31 -9.88
C GLU A 65 4.08 1.82 -10.05
N PHE A 66 5.14 2.47 -10.52
CA PHE A 66 5.10 3.90 -10.84
C PHE A 66 3.99 4.22 -11.87
N GLY A 67 3.12 5.17 -11.54
CA GLY A 67 1.95 5.55 -12.33
C GLY A 67 0.66 4.80 -11.96
N ASP A 68 0.74 3.75 -11.14
CA ASP A 68 -0.45 3.05 -10.65
C ASP A 68 -1.26 3.90 -9.69
N VAL A 69 -2.56 3.59 -9.63
CA VAL A 69 -3.54 4.23 -8.75
C VAL A 69 -4.30 3.18 -7.97
N ALA A 70 -4.14 3.19 -6.65
CA ALA A 70 -4.95 2.40 -5.73
C ALA A 70 -6.07 3.24 -5.13
N VAL A 71 -7.27 2.67 -4.96
CA VAL A 71 -8.42 3.38 -4.40
C VAL A 71 -8.85 2.73 -3.11
N THR A 72 -8.94 3.53 -2.05
CA THR A 72 -9.30 3.07 -0.71
C THR A 72 -10.44 3.91 -0.16
N SER A 73 -11.11 3.41 0.88
CA SER A 73 -11.99 4.25 1.70
C SER A 73 -11.18 5.39 2.33
N ALA A 74 -11.79 6.57 2.49
CA ALA A 74 -11.07 7.73 3.02
C ALA A 74 -10.91 7.77 4.55
N GLY A 75 -11.25 6.69 5.26
CA GLY A 75 -11.23 6.65 6.72
C GLY A 75 -12.09 7.76 7.34
N ALA A 76 -11.49 8.54 8.24
CA ALA A 76 -12.14 9.65 8.93
C ALA A 76 -12.17 10.98 8.15
N LEU A 77 -11.72 11.01 6.89
CA LEU A 77 -11.80 12.20 6.05
C LEU A 77 -13.24 12.54 5.63
N ALA A 78 -13.48 13.80 5.25
CA ALA A 78 -14.75 14.24 4.66
C ALA A 78 -14.98 13.65 3.25
N ALA A 79 -13.91 13.32 2.53
CA ALA A 79 -13.97 12.61 1.27
C ALA A 79 -14.55 11.19 1.45
N ARG A 80 -15.02 10.59 0.36
CA ARG A 80 -15.46 9.18 0.36
C ARG A 80 -14.31 8.23 0.08
N PHE A 81 -13.43 8.63 -0.85
CA PHE A 81 -12.32 7.82 -1.31
C PHE A 81 -11.00 8.58 -1.34
N VAL A 82 -9.91 7.85 -1.09
CA VAL A 82 -8.54 8.32 -1.34
C VAL A 82 -7.98 7.54 -2.52
N PHE A 83 -7.46 8.27 -3.51
CA PHE A 83 -6.79 7.77 -4.70
C PHE A 83 -5.29 7.89 -4.48
N HIS A 84 -4.62 6.78 -4.19
CA HIS A 84 -3.18 6.75 -3.94
C HIS A 84 -2.43 6.56 -5.24
N VAL A 85 -1.71 7.60 -5.66
CA VAL A 85 -0.91 7.57 -6.88
C VAL A 85 0.55 7.32 -6.55
N VAL A 86 1.14 6.32 -7.20
CA VAL A 86 2.58 6.07 -7.07
C VAL A 86 3.35 7.03 -7.98
N THR A 87 4.01 8.01 -7.37
CA THR A 87 4.84 9.01 -8.09
C THR A 87 6.29 9.02 -7.64
N ILE A 88 6.66 8.14 -6.70
CA ILE A 88 8.01 8.07 -6.13
C ILE A 88 8.58 6.68 -6.35
N GLY A 89 9.81 6.61 -6.86
CA GLY A 89 10.59 5.38 -7.02
C GLY A 89 10.86 4.65 -5.70
N PRO A 90 11.29 3.38 -5.74
CA PRO A 90 11.62 2.60 -4.54
C PRO A 90 12.78 3.20 -3.71
N ARG A 91 13.59 4.08 -4.30
CA ARG A 91 14.58 4.91 -3.61
C ARG A 91 14.01 6.31 -3.42
N HIS A 92 13.79 6.72 -2.17
CA HIS A 92 13.32 8.06 -1.80
C HIS A 92 14.09 9.16 -2.56
N GLY A 93 13.44 9.78 -3.56
CA GLY A 93 13.96 10.95 -4.28
C GLY A 93 14.92 10.67 -5.46
N SER A 94 15.12 9.42 -5.84
CA SER A 94 15.78 9.04 -7.10
C SER A 94 14.79 8.21 -7.92
N LEU A 95 14.19 8.86 -8.91
CA LEU A 95 13.59 8.15 -10.02
C LEU A 95 14.77 7.82 -10.94
N ASP A 96 15.11 6.54 -11.11
CA ASP A 96 15.95 6.07 -12.22
C ASP A 96 15.12 6.19 -13.53
N ARG A 97 14.55 7.38 -13.77
CA ARG A 97 13.62 7.72 -14.86
C ARG A 97 13.88 9.14 -15.33
N SER A 98 13.74 9.38 -16.62
CA SER A 98 13.88 10.72 -17.20
C SER A 98 12.71 11.63 -16.78
N GLY A 99 12.88 12.95 -16.85
CA GLY A 99 11.79 13.89 -16.56
C GLY A 99 10.53 13.63 -17.40
N ASP A 100 10.71 13.21 -18.66
CA ASP A 100 9.62 12.89 -19.58
C ASP A 100 8.87 11.62 -19.17
N GLU A 101 9.57 10.58 -18.71
CA GLU A 101 8.93 9.36 -18.19
C GLU A 101 8.12 9.64 -16.92
N VAL A 102 8.65 10.51 -16.05
CA VAL A 102 7.95 10.91 -14.83
C VAL A 102 6.70 11.73 -15.16
N LEU A 103 6.79 12.64 -16.13
CA LEU A 103 5.67 13.42 -16.63
C LEU A 103 4.58 12.53 -17.26
N ASP A 104 4.97 11.56 -18.10
CA ASP A 104 4.04 10.61 -18.72
C ASP A 104 3.32 9.77 -17.66
N GLY A 105 4.03 9.29 -16.64
CA GLY A 105 3.40 8.58 -15.52
C GLY A 105 2.42 9.45 -14.73
N VAL A 106 2.76 10.72 -14.47
CA VAL A 106 1.84 11.68 -13.81
C VAL A 106 0.59 11.91 -14.66
N ARG A 107 0.73 12.11 -15.98
CA ARG A 107 -0.41 12.28 -16.90
C ARG A 107 -1.34 11.07 -16.87
N LYS A 108 -0.77 9.87 -17.04
CA LYS A 108 -1.51 8.60 -17.00
C LYS A 108 -2.22 8.41 -15.67
N ALA A 109 -1.56 8.72 -14.56
CA ALA A 109 -2.16 8.62 -13.23
C ALA A 109 -3.32 9.60 -13.02
N VAL A 110 -3.19 10.86 -13.46
CA VAL A 110 -4.29 11.84 -13.38
C VAL A 110 -5.48 11.39 -14.21
N ALA A 111 -5.25 10.98 -15.46
CA ALA A 111 -6.30 10.44 -16.32
C ALA A 111 -6.98 9.22 -15.68
N ARG A 112 -6.19 8.31 -15.09
CA ARG A 112 -6.69 7.12 -14.40
C ARG A 112 -7.53 7.46 -13.17
N CYS A 113 -7.12 8.44 -12.36
CA CYS A 113 -7.90 8.93 -11.22
C CYS A 113 -9.27 9.46 -11.67
N ILE A 114 -9.31 10.24 -12.75
CA ILE A 114 -10.56 10.79 -13.30
C ILE A 114 -11.47 9.68 -13.83
N GLN A 115 -10.93 8.71 -14.57
CA GLN A 115 -11.67 7.55 -15.06
C GLN A 115 -12.27 6.71 -13.92
N LEU A 116 -11.48 6.46 -12.87
CA LEU A 116 -11.92 5.73 -11.69
C LEU A 116 -12.98 6.52 -10.91
N ALA A 117 -12.82 7.84 -10.76
CA ALA A 117 -13.82 8.70 -10.15
C ALA A 117 -15.16 8.65 -10.89
N ALA A 118 -15.13 8.70 -12.23
CA ALA A 118 -16.32 8.54 -13.06
C ALA A 118 -16.95 7.15 -12.89
N THR A 119 -16.13 6.10 -12.84
CA THR A 119 -16.55 4.69 -12.62
C THR A 119 -17.23 4.50 -11.27
N LEU A 120 -16.79 5.24 -10.26
CA LEU A 120 -17.34 5.27 -8.90
C LEU A 120 -18.53 6.24 -8.75
N GLY A 121 -18.92 6.94 -9.82
CA GLY A 121 -20.02 7.90 -9.80
C GLY A 121 -19.74 9.14 -8.96
N LEU A 122 -18.47 9.50 -8.77
CA LEU A 122 -18.09 10.72 -8.07
C LEU A 122 -18.39 11.95 -8.94
N ARG A 123 -18.82 13.03 -8.28
CA ARG A 123 -19.07 14.34 -8.89
C ARG A 123 -17.92 15.31 -8.69
N SER A 124 -17.01 15.02 -7.76
CA SER A 124 -15.85 15.86 -7.51
C SER A 124 -14.63 15.07 -7.04
N ILE A 125 -13.44 15.51 -7.48
CA ILE A 125 -12.14 14.98 -7.07
C ILE A 125 -11.12 16.10 -6.91
N ALA A 126 -10.31 16.04 -5.85
CA ALA A 126 -9.29 17.03 -5.55
C ALA A 126 -7.87 16.44 -5.66
N PHE A 127 -6.99 17.17 -6.35
CA PHE A 127 -5.60 16.82 -6.60
C PHE A 127 -4.65 17.80 -5.91
N PRO A 128 -3.50 17.33 -5.39
CA PRO A 128 -2.36 18.19 -5.13
C PRO A 128 -1.68 18.56 -6.47
N ALA A 129 -0.67 19.44 -6.43
CA ALA A 129 0.28 19.62 -7.53
C ALA A 129 1.15 18.35 -7.71
N LEU A 130 0.57 17.32 -8.33
CA LEU A 130 1.12 15.97 -8.42
C LEU A 130 2.43 15.96 -9.21
N GLY A 131 3.53 15.51 -8.59
CA GLY A 131 4.86 15.50 -9.20
C GLY A 131 5.76 16.70 -8.85
N ALA A 132 5.20 17.80 -8.31
CA ALA A 132 5.98 18.98 -7.86
C ALA A 132 6.71 18.75 -6.51
N GLY A 133 6.59 17.55 -5.95
CA GLY A 133 7.11 17.14 -4.65
C GLY A 133 8.42 16.38 -4.76
N ALA A 134 8.45 15.18 -4.17
CA ALA A 134 9.60 14.28 -4.14
C ALA A 134 10.01 13.77 -5.54
N ALA A 135 9.12 13.84 -6.54
CA ALA A 135 9.39 13.48 -7.93
C ALA A 135 10.23 14.54 -8.69
N LYS A 136 10.46 15.73 -8.09
CA LYS A 136 11.37 16.79 -8.59
C LYS A 136 11.06 17.33 -10.00
N LEU A 137 9.83 17.20 -10.50
CA LEU A 137 9.42 17.92 -11.70
C LEU A 137 9.27 19.42 -11.39
N ASP A 138 9.62 20.28 -12.35
CA ASP A 138 9.41 21.71 -12.23
C ASP A 138 7.90 22.04 -12.35
N LEU A 139 7.51 23.18 -11.76
CA LEU A 139 6.09 23.56 -11.66
C LEU A 139 5.44 23.79 -13.02
N ALA A 140 6.19 24.26 -14.03
CA ALA A 140 5.63 24.49 -15.36
C ALA A 140 5.32 23.16 -16.06
N THR A 141 6.25 22.20 -15.99
CA THR A 141 6.06 20.85 -16.52
C THR A 141 4.88 20.14 -15.86
N VAL A 142 4.74 20.25 -14.53
CA VAL A 142 3.59 19.68 -13.81
C VAL A 142 2.28 20.37 -14.21
N ALA A 143 2.26 21.70 -14.30
CA ALA A 143 1.07 22.46 -14.70
C ALA A 143 0.57 22.02 -16.08
N VAL A 144 1.49 21.89 -17.05
CA VAL A 144 1.18 21.39 -18.40
C VAL A 144 0.65 19.96 -18.35
N GLY A 145 1.39 19.04 -17.71
CA GLY A 145 0.99 17.63 -17.66
C GLY A 145 -0.36 17.38 -17.00
N MET A 146 -0.64 18.04 -15.87
CA MET A 146 -1.94 17.93 -15.20
C MET A 146 -3.05 18.59 -16.03
N ALA A 147 -2.80 19.74 -16.63
CA ALA A 147 -3.79 20.41 -17.48
C ALA A 147 -4.15 19.55 -18.69
N ASP A 148 -3.17 18.99 -19.39
CA ASP A 148 -3.40 18.05 -20.48
C ASP A 148 -4.32 16.89 -20.07
N ALA A 149 -3.92 16.16 -19.02
CA ALA A 149 -4.65 14.98 -18.60
C ALA A 149 -6.09 15.28 -18.18
N VAL A 150 -6.32 16.43 -17.53
CA VAL A 150 -7.68 16.83 -17.11
C VAL A 150 -8.54 17.25 -18.31
N PHE A 151 -8.01 18.08 -19.22
CA PHE A 151 -8.77 18.56 -20.36
C PHE A 151 -9.11 17.43 -21.33
N GLU A 152 -8.16 16.53 -21.64
CA GLU A 152 -8.41 15.34 -22.46
C GLU A 152 -9.44 14.39 -21.81
N ALA A 153 -9.37 14.21 -20.48
CA ALA A 153 -10.35 13.41 -19.77
C ALA A 153 -11.76 14.04 -19.79
N PHE A 154 -11.86 15.37 -19.80
CA PHE A 154 -13.15 16.05 -19.89
C PHE A 154 -13.83 15.89 -21.25
N GLU A 155 -13.07 15.76 -22.34
CA GLU A 155 -13.62 15.52 -23.68
C GLU A 155 -14.26 14.14 -23.82
N THR A 156 -13.73 13.15 -23.09
CA THR A 156 -14.15 11.74 -23.21
C THR A 156 -15.09 11.29 -22.10
N MET A 157 -15.36 12.13 -21.09
CA MET A 157 -16.14 11.72 -19.93
C MET A 157 -17.65 11.69 -20.18
N PRO A 158 -18.34 10.61 -19.76
CA PRO A 158 -19.78 10.47 -19.98
C PRO A 158 -20.63 11.33 -19.04
N ARG A 159 -20.05 11.87 -17.96
CA ARG A 159 -20.74 12.67 -16.95
C ARG A 159 -19.89 13.85 -16.51
N PRO A 160 -20.50 14.99 -16.12
CA PRO A 160 -19.79 16.13 -15.58
C PRO A 160 -19.01 15.78 -14.30
N LEU A 161 -17.78 16.29 -14.19
CA LEU A 161 -16.94 16.15 -13.01
C LEU A 161 -16.36 17.51 -12.60
N ALA A 162 -16.31 17.78 -11.30
CA ALA A 162 -15.58 18.90 -10.75
C ALA A 162 -14.17 18.44 -10.31
N VAL A 163 -13.14 18.98 -10.93
CA VAL A 163 -11.74 18.75 -10.56
C VAL A 163 -11.22 19.97 -9.81
N GLU A 164 -10.61 19.76 -8.65
CA GLU A 164 -9.94 20.81 -7.88
C GLU A 164 -8.44 20.54 -7.82
N ILE A 165 -7.59 21.55 -8.02
CA ILE A 165 -6.14 21.47 -7.85
C ILE A 165 -5.74 22.39 -6.70
N TYR A 166 -5.15 21.83 -5.65
CA TYR A 166 -4.66 22.55 -4.49
C TYR A 166 -3.16 22.78 -4.59
N LEU A 167 -2.78 24.05 -4.45
CA LEU A 167 -1.42 24.54 -4.48
C LEU A 167 -1.03 24.96 -3.07
N GLN A 168 -0.03 24.30 -2.51
CA GLN A 168 0.52 24.64 -1.21
C GLN A 168 2.00 25.01 -1.38
N PRO A 169 2.35 26.31 -1.40
CA PRO A 169 3.72 26.74 -1.53
C PRO A 169 4.59 26.16 -0.42
N LYS A 170 5.73 25.60 -0.79
CA LYS A 170 6.73 25.16 0.19
C LYS A 170 7.36 26.37 0.86
N ARG A 171 7.99 26.16 2.02
CA ARG A 171 8.66 27.19 2.83
C ARG A 171 9.69 28.06 2.05
N TRP A 172 10.17 27.57 0.91
CA TRP A 172 11.18 28.19 0.06
C TRP A 172 10.63 28.69 -1.29
N GLN A 173 9.33 28.59 -1.51
CA GLN A 173 8.65 28.99 -2.76
C GLN A 173 7.62 30.06 -2.44
N ALA A 174 7.50 31.04 -3.33
CA ALA A 174 6.47 32.06 -3.24
C ALA A 174 5.23 31.63 -4.05
N GLU A 175 4.05 32.15 -3.70
CA GLU A 175 2.82 31.92 -4.48
C GLU A 175 3.01 32.26 -5.96
N ARG A 176 3.85 33.26 -6.27
CA ARG A 176 4.18 33.65 -7.64
C ARG A 176 4.79 32.52 -8.49
N ASP A 177 5.50 31.58 -7.86
CA ASP A 177 6.14 30.47 -8.58
C ASP A 177 5.09 29.48 -9.14
N TYR A 178 3.88 29.52 -8.59
CA TYR A 178 2.74 28.69 -9.01
C TYR A 178 1.82 29.38 -10.02
N ILE A 179 2.12 30.63 -10.43
CA ILE A 179 1.33 31.37 -11.44
C ILE A 179 1.22 30.57 -12.74
N VAL A 180 2.22 29.75 -13.06
CA VAL A 180 2.24 28.85 -14.23
C VAL A 180 1.02 27.94 -14.32
N PHE A 181 0.44 27.49 -13.19
CA PHE A 181 -0.81 26.73 -13.20
C PHE A 181 -1.99 27.57 -13.68
N PHE A 182 -2.10 28.82 -13.19
CA PHE A 182 -3.19 29.71 -13.57
C PHE A 182 -3.10 30.12 -15.05
N GLU A 183 -1.89 30.37 -15.54
CA GLU A 183 -1.62 30.73 -16.93
C GLU A 183 -1.93 29.58 -17.89
N GLU A 184 -1.44 28.38 -17.59
CA GLU A 184 -1.65 27.21 -18.45
C GLU A 184 -3.12 26.82 -18.52
N LEU A 185 -3.83 26.80 -17.38
CA LEU A 185 -5.27 26.50 -17.37
C LEU A 185 -6.10 27.55 -18.12
N ALA A 186 -5.74 28.83 -18.02
CA ALA A 186 -6.40 29.90 -18.78
C ALA A 186 -6.15 29.76 -20.30
N ARG A 187 -4.93 29.39 -20.69
CA ARG A 187 -4.58 29.14 -22.09
C ARG A 187 -5.41 27.99 -22.67
N ARG A 188 -5.57 26.91 -21.91
CA ARG A 188 -6.33 25.71 -22.28
C ARG A 188 -7.82 25.97 -22.44
N GLU A 189 -8.43 26.67 -21.49
CA GLU A 189 -9.83 27.06 -21.56
C GLU A 189 -10.12 27.91 -22.82
N ALA A 190 -9.24 28.87 -23.11
CA ALA A 190 -9.36 29.71 -24.31
C ALA A 190 -9.24 28.90 -25.61
N ALA A 191 -8.38 27.87 -25.63
CA ALA A 191 -8.24 26.96 -26.78
C ALA A 191 -9.48 26.06 -26.94
N ALA A 192 -9.95 25.42 -25.87
CA ALA A 192 -11.12 24.55 -25.87
C ALA A 192 -12.39 25.29 -26.31
N SER A 193 -12.55 26.54 -25.85
CA SER A 193 -13.68 27.40 -26.24
C SER A 193 -13.69 27.75 -27.74
N ARG A 194 -12.53 27.74 -28.41
CA ARG A 194 -12.42 27.98 -29.86
C ARG A 194 -12.73 26.71 -30.68
N VAL A 195 -12.37 25.53 -30.16
CA VAL A 195 -12.62 24.25 -30.83
C VAL A 195 -14.11 23.89 -30.82
N ALA A 196 -14.80 24.12 -29.70
CA ALA A 196 -16.24 23.88 -29.56
C ALA A 196 -17.12 24.70 -30.54
N ALA A 197 -16.58 25.72 -31.22
CA ALA A 197 -17.28 26.53 -32.21
C ALA A 197 -17.30 25.90 -33.63
N LYS A 198 -16.69 24.73 -33.84
CA LYS A 198 -16.67 24.03 -35.13
C LYS A 198 -17.56 22.77 -35.07
N PRO A 199 -18.46 22.52 -36.04
CA PRO A 199 -19.35 21.36 -35.99
C PRO A 199 -18.59 20.07 -36.33
N GLU A 200 -18.69 19.07 -35.46
CA GLU A 200 -18.06 17.76 -35.63
C GLU A 200 -19.03 16.65 -36.07
N SER A 201 -18.48 15.72 -36.86
CA SER A 201 -19.04 14.48 -37.40
C SER A 201 -18.95 13.34 -36.36
N PRO A 202 -19.75 12.26 -36.45
CA PRO A 202 -19.95 11.33 -35.34
C PRO A 202 -18.71 10.47 -35.03
N ALA A 203 -18.40 10.35 -33.74
CA ALA A 203 -17.29 9.56 -33.20
C ALA A 203 -17.55 8.04 -33.23
N GLU A 204 -16.50 7.28 -33.53
CA GLU A 204 -16.45 5.82 -33.40
C GLU A 204 -16.33 5.37 -31.94
N THR A 205 -16.96 4.23 -31.65
CA THR A 205 -17.10 3.62 -30.32
C THR A 205 -15.76 3.07 -29.78
N PRO A 206 -15.38 3.29 -28.51
CA PRO A 206 -14.14 2.75 -27.94
C PRO A 206 -14.25 1.25 -27.57
N PRO A 207 -13.13 0.52 -27.49
CA PRO A 207 -13.14 -0.93 -27.32
C PRO A 207 -13.43 -1.35 -25.86
N ARG A 208 -14.16 -2.46 -25.74
CA ARG A 208 -14.50 -3.14 -24.48
C ARG A 208 -13.27 -3.82 -23.87
N SER A 209 -12.97 -3.48 -22.61
CA SER A 209 -12.31 -4.40 -21.65
C SER A 209 -12.93 -4.24 -20.26
N ALA A 210 -14.18 -4.67 -20.14
CA ALA A 210 -15.06 -4.50 -18.97
C ALA A 210 -15.11 -5.78 -18.10
N GLY A 211 -14.01 -6.11 -17.44
CA GLY A 211 -13.99 -7.21 -16.44
C GLY A 211 -13.47 -6.72 -15.10
N TRP A 212 -12.24 -6.23 -15.10
CA TRP A 212 -11.54 -5.78 -13.89
C TRP A 212 -12.15 -4.51 -13.26
N ALA A 213 -12.66 -3.58 -14.08
CA ALA A 213 -13.27 -2.34 -13.60
C ALA A 213 -14.62 -2.58 -12.91
N ASP A 214 -15.40 -3.55 -13.39
CA ASP A 214 -16.68 -3.93 -12.77
C ASP A 214 -16.45 -4.76 -11.49
N GLU A 215 -15.37 -5.55 -11.43
CA GLU A 215 -14.93 -6.25 -10.22
C GLU A 215 -14.51 -5.27 -9.11
N ILE A 216 -13.67 -4.28 -9.46
CA ILE A 216 -13.26 -3.21 -8.54
C ILE A 216 -14.47 -2.37 -8.09
N ARG A 217 -15.36 -2.00 -9.02
CA ARG A 217 -16.59 -1.25 -8.72
C ARG A 217 -17.46 -2.03 -7.73
N SER A 218 -17.70 -3.32 -7.98
CA SER A 218 -18.53 -4.17 -7.12
C SER A 218 -17.94 -4.29 -5.71
N ARG A 219 -16.61 -4.46 -5.62
CA ARG A 219 -15.90 -4.56 -4.35
C ARG A 219 -15.90 -3.25 -3.57
N LEU A 220 -15.75 -2.10 -4.23
CA LEU A 220 -15.79 -0.78 -3.59
C LEU A 220 -17.20 -0.39 -3.15
N LEU A 221 -18.24 -0.73 -3.93
CA LEU A 221 -19.63 -0.54 -3.53
C LEU A 221 -20.01 -1.43 -2.33
N ALA A 222 -19.48 -2.64 -2.25
CA ALA A 222 -19.65 -3.51 -1.09
C ALA A 222 -19.01 -2.90 0.17
N LEU A 223 -17.80 -2.35 0.05
CA LEU A 223 -17.11 -1.67 1.15
C LEU A 223 -17.82 -0.39 1.59
N GLU A 224 -18.36 0.40 0.66
CA GLU A 224 -19.18 1.58 1.00
C GLU A 224 -20.49 1.17 1.69
N SER A 225 -21.13 0.10 1.23
CA SER A 225 -22.35 -0.43 1.86
C SER A 225 -22.06 -0.90 3.28
N GLN A 226 -20.94 -1.62 3.49
CA GLN A 226 -20.49 -2.03 4.83
C GLN A 226 -20.18 -0.83 5.73
N ARG A 227 -19.50 0.20 5.22
CA ARG A 227 -19.23 1.43 5.97
C ARG A 227 -20.53 2.15 6.36
N ALA A 228 -21.49 2.24 5.45
CA ALA A 228 -22.79 2.85 5.71
C ALA A 228 -23.58 2.07 6.77
N LEU A 229 -23.50 0.73 6.74
CA LEU A 229 -24.11 -0.14 7.74
C LEU A 229 -23.48 0.08 9.12
N ILE A 230 -22.15 0.06 9.21
CA ILE A 230 -21.41 0.30 10.45
C ILE A 230 -21.69 1.71 11.00
N ALA A 231 -21.75 2.72 10.15
CA ALA A 231 -22.09 4.08 10.58
C ALA A 231 -23.53 4.19 11.09
N HIS A 232 -24.47 3.44 10.48
CA HIS A 232 -25.86 3.37 10.94
C HIS A 232 -26.00 2.56 12.24
N GLU A 233 -25.27 1.45 12.39
CA GLU A 233 -25.20 0.66 13.63
C GLU A 233 -24.57 1.46 14.76
N LEU A 234 -23.48 2.20 14.51
CA LEU A 234 -22.88 3.11 15.49
C LEU A 234 -23.83 4.26 15.88
N ALA A 235 -24.61 4.77 14.92
CA ALA A 235 -25.62 5.79 15.20
C ALA A 235 -26.82 5.24 15.98
N SER A 236 -27.26 4.02 15.71
CA SER A 236 -28.38 3.35 16.40
C SER A 236 -27.99 2.74 17.76
N ALA A 237 -26.71 2.39 17.95
CA ALA A 237 -26.15 1.95 19.23
C ALA A 237 -26.06 3.05 20.29
N THR A 238 -26.26 4.32 19.90
CA THR A 238 -26.44 5.42 20.87
C THR A 238 -27.86 5.51 21.44
N GLY A 239 -28.77 4.62 21.03
CA GLY A 239 -30.20 4.67 21.37
C GLY A 239 -30.67 3.71 22.46
N ASP A 240 -30.21 2.46 22.51
CA ASP A 240 -30.78 1.48 23.44
C ASP A 240 -29.76 0.42 23.89
N ALA A 241 -29.79 0.12 25.19
CA ALA A 241 -28.94 -0.85 25.86
C ALA A 241 -29.23 -2.28 25.38
N VAL A 242 -28.64 -2.69 24.25
CA VAL A 242 -28.63 -4.09 23.81
C VAL A 242 -27.45 -4.80 24.48
N ARG A 243 -27.76 -5.94 25.11
CA ARG A 243 -26.86 -6.71 25.99
C ARG A 243 -25.55 -7.07 25.31
N SER A 244 -24.43 -6.76 25.98
CA SER A 244 -23.05 -6.86 25.46
C SER A 244 -22.67 -8.22 24.88
N ASP A 245 -23.34 -9.29 25.32
CA ASP A 245 -22.99 -10.66 24.96
C ASP A 245 -23.45 -11.03 23.54
N ASP A 246 -24.59 -10.49 23.08
CA ASP A 246 -25.10 -10.76 21.73
C ASP A 246 -24.28 -10.01 20.67
N LEU A 247 -23.88 -8.78 20.99
CA LEU A 247 -22.99 -7.98 20.15
C LEU A 247 -21.58 -8.58 20.09
N ALA A 248 -21.06 -9.08 21.22
CA ALA A 248 -19.77 -9.77 21.26
C ALA A 248 -19.78 -11.07 20.44
N GLN A 249 -20.89 -11.81 20.47
CA GLN A 249 -21.06 -13.04 19.68
C GLN A 249 -21.18 -12.74 18.18
N GLN A 250 -21.97 -11.73 17.81
CA GLN A 250 -22.10 -11.28 16.42
C GLN A 250 -20.80 -10.69 15.87
N LEU A 251 -20.04 -9.93 16.68
CA LEU A 251 -18.69 -9.47 16.36
C LEU A 251 -17.76 -10.66 16.15
N ALA A 252 -17.73 -11.64 17.07
CA ALA A 252 -16.86 -12.80 16.96
C ALA A 252 -17.17 -13.70 15.75
N ASP A 253 -18.44 -13.82 15.36
CA ASP A 253 -18.86 -14.61 14.20
C ASP A 253 -18.59 -13.85 12.89
N THR A 254 -18.79 -12.54 12.87
CA THR A 254 -18.43 -11.67 11.73
C THR A 254 -16.91 -11.60 11.56
N THR A 255 -16.15 -11.51 12.65
CA THR A 255 -14.67 -11.57 12.62
C THR A 255 -14.21 -12.91 12.08
N ARG A 256 -14.81 -14.04 12.48
CA ARG A 256 -14.47 -15.37 11.93
C ARG A 256 -14.80 -15.50 10.44
N GLN A 257 -15.93 -14.96 9.99
CA GLN A 257 -16.30 -14.95 8.58
C GLN A 257 -15.37 -14.04 7.74
N LEU A 258 -14.97 -12.89 8.29
CA LEU A 258 -13.98 -12.01 7.69
C LEU A 258 -12.59 -12.66 7.66
N GLU A 259 -12.16 -13.34 8.73
CA GLU A 259 -10.90 -14.07 8.80
C GLU A 259 -10.84 -15.25 7.80
N GLY A 260 -11.97 -15.95 7.60
CA GLY A 260 -12.11 -17.01 6.60
C GLY A 260 -11.99 -16.48 5.16
N ALA A 261 -12.61 -15.35 4.86
CA ALA A 261 -12.51 -14.69 3.55
C ALA A 261 -11.15 -13.99 3.31
N VAL A 262 -10.43 -13.63 4.37
CA VAL A 262 -9.11 -12.96 4.36
C VAL A 262 -7.94 -13.95 4.32
N GLY A 263 -8.16 -15.23 4.70
CA GLY A 263 -7.14 -16.27 4.76
C GLY A 263 -6.39 -16.52 3.45
N ASP A 264 -6.94 -16.09 2.32
CA ASP A 264 -6.40 -16.27 0.97
C ASP A 264 -5.31 -15.25 0.59
N ARG A 265 -5.17 -14.13 1.32
CA ARG A 265 -4.33 -12.98 0.90
C ARG A 265 -3.53 -12.28 2.01
N GLN A 266 -3.40 -12.90 3.19
CA GLN A 266 -2.56 -12.33 4.25
C GLN A 266 -1.08 -12.36 3.86
N PRO A 267 -0.35 -11.24 3.96
CA PRO A 267 1.08 -11.22 3.72
C PRO A 267 1.80 -12.10 4.76
N MET A 268 2.83 -12.81 4.31
CA MET A 268 3.67 -13.61 5.18
C MET A 268 4.67 -12.68 5.88
N ARG A 269 4.69 -12.69 7.21
CA ARG A 269 5.58 -11.84 8.01
C ARG A 269 6.89 -12.56 8.31
N LEU A 270 8.00 -11.93 7.93
CA LEU A 270 9.36 -12.42 8.09
C LEU A 270 10.10 -11.55 9.12
N PHE A 271 10.45 -12.13 10.25
CA PHE A 271 11.36 -11.51 11.23
C PHE A 271 12.81 -11.82 10.88
N VAL A 272 13.70 -10.84 10.91
CA VAL A 272 15.14 -11.06 10.71
C VAL A 272 15.89 -10.68 11.98
N SER A 273 16.43 -11.69 12.68
CA SER A 273 17.32 -11.49 13.84
C SER A 273 18.77 -11.62 13.39
N TYR A 274 19.59 -10.64 13.75
CA TYR A 274 21.00 -10.59 13.38
C TYR A 274 21.80 -9.78 14.41
N SER A 275 23.13 -9.96 14.45
CA SER A 275 24.00 -9.09 15.24
C SER A 275 24.35 -7.83 14.45
N HIS A 276 24.42 -6.68 15.12
CA HIS A 276 24.85 -5.41 14.51
C HIS A 276 26.25 -5.49 13.86
N ASP A 277 27.10 -6.44 14.26
CA ASP A 277 28.40 -6.71 13.61
C ASP A 277 28.27 -7.32 12.20
N ASP A 278 27.07 -7.82 11.85
CA ASP A 278 26.76 -8.46 10.58
C ASP A 278 25.87 -7.58 9.67
N ASP A 279 25.71 -6.30 10.03
CA ASP A 279 24.77 -5.36 9.42
C ASP A 279 24.93 -5.23 7.90
N ALA A 280 26.16 -5.29 7.39
CA ALA A 280 26.43 -5.23 5.95
C ALA A 280 25.82 -6.42 5.19
N LEU A 281 26.01 -7.65 5.69
CA LEU A 281 25.45 -8.86 5.07
C LEU A 281 23.94 -8.96 5.29
N ALA A 282 23.46 -8.57 6.47
CA ALA A 282 22.03 -8.50 6.77
C ALA A 282 21.32 -7.54 5.81
N LYS A 283 21.89 -6.36 5.59
CA LYS A 283 21.36 -5.38 4.65
C LYS A 283 21.32 -5.93 3.22
N GLN A 284 22.41 -6.56 2.74
CA GLN A 284 22.44 -7.15 1.40
C GLN A 284 21.37 -8.22 1.22
N LEU A 285 21.16 -9.09 2.21
CA LEU A 285 20.10 -10.10 2.17
C LEU A 285 18.70 -9.45 2.14
N VAL A 286 18.46 -8.47 3.01
CA VAL A 286 17.18 -7.74 3.07
C VAL A 286 16.89 -7.00 1.76
N ASP A 287 17.92 -6.45 1.10
CA ASP A 287 17.80 -5.83 -0.22
C ASP A 287 17.44 -6.87 -1.30
N GLN A 288 18.04 -8.06 -1.29
CA GLN A 288 17.68 -9.13 -2.23
C GLN A 288 16.28 -9.72 -1.98
N LEU A 289 15.81 -9.72 -0.73
CA LEU A 289 14.45 -10.10 -0.36
C LEU A 289 13.39 -9.13 -0.92
N ALA A 290 13.78 -7.96 -1.44
CA ALA A 290 12.86 -7.01 -2.05
C ALA A 290 12.01 -7.63 -3.17
N ALA A 291 12.56 -8.57 -3.94
CA ALA A 291 11.82 -9.26 -4.99
C ALA A 291 10.65 -10.10 -4.42
N LEU A 292 10.79 -10.65 -3.21
CA LEU A 292 9.75 -11.44 -2.54
C LEU A 292 8.69 -10.56 -1.85
N ARG A 293 8.94 -9.24 -1.73
CA ARG A 293 7.91 -8.30 -1.24
C ARG A 293 6.74 -8.20 -2.22
N ILE A 294 7.01 -8.34 -3.51
CA ILE A 294 5.98 -8.45 -4.58
C ILE A 294 5.11 -9.68 -4.39
N GLU A 295 5.68 -10.75 -3.84
CA GLU A 295 4.96 -11.97 -3.52
C GLU A 295 4.30 -11.92 -2.13
N GLY A 296 4.17 -10.75 -1.51
CA GLY A 296 3.50 -10.58 -0.22
C GLY A 296 4.30 -11.06 0.99
N LEU A 297 5.64 -10.99 0.94
CA LEU A 297 6.53 -11.17 2.08
C LEU A 297 6.82 -9.81 2.74
N VAL A 298 6.46 -9.64 4.02
CA VAL A 298 6.71 -8.42 4.79
C VAL A 298 7.87 -8.67 5.74
N THR A 299 8.98 -7.95 5.54
CA THR A 299 10.19 -8.11 6.35
C THR A 299 10.24 -7.13 7.52
N TRP A 300 10.55 -7.60 8.71
CA TRP A 300 10.79 -6.80 9.92
C TRP A 300 12.24 -6.95 10.40
N THR A 301 12.83 -5.86 10.87
CA THR A 301 14.17 -5.77 11.48
C THR A 301 14.13 -4.77 12.64
N ASP A 302 15.02 -4.93 13.61
CA ASP A 302 15.23 -4.02 14.75
C ASP A 302 15.39 -2.53 14.36
N ARG A 303 15.89 -2.24 13.16
CA ARG A 303 15.95 -0.87 12.59
C ARG A 303 14.60 -0.15 12.47
N ARG A 304 13.47 -0.83 12.65
CA ARG A 304 12.12 -0.24 12.62
C ARG A 304 11.69 0.35 13.97
N ILE A 305 12.45 0.09 15.03
CA ILE A 305 12.13 0.59 16.37
C ILE A 305 12.39 2.10 16.41
N ALA A 306 11.37 2.88 16.77
CA ALA A 306 11.49 4.33 16.87
C ALA A 306 12.40 4.73 18.05
N PRO A 307 13.18 5.82 17.94
CA PRO A 307 13.95 6.34 19.05
C PRO A 307 13.04 6.63 20.27
N GLY A 308 13.35 6.01 21.41
CA GLY A 308 12.59 6.15 22.65
C GLY A 308 11.50 5.09 22.88
N ALA A 309 11.26 4.19 21.91
CA ALA A 309 10.39 3.03 22.11
C ALA A 309 11.08 1.96 22.99
N ASN A 310 10.28 1.14 23.67
CA ASN A 310 10.79 0.00 24.40
C ASN A 310 11.15 -1.13 23.43
N TRP A 311 12.41 -1.15 23.03
CA TRP A 311 13.01 -2.15 22.14
C TRP A 311 12.61 -3.61 22.43
N ASP A 312 12.69 -4.06 23.68
CA ASP A 312 12.35 -5.44 24.07
C ASP A 312 10.88 -5.79 23.75
N GLN A 313 9.95 -4.86 24.00
CA GLN A 313 8.52 -5.08 23.77
C GLN A 313 8.17 -5.10 22.28
N GLU A 314 8.79 -4.21 21.50
CA GLU A 314 8.59 -4.14 20.05
C GLU A 314 9.12 -5.40 19.36
N ILE A 315 10.26 -5.92 19.82
CA ILE A 315 10.85 -7.14 19.27
C ILE A 315 9.99 -8.37 19.63
N GLU A 316 9.58 -8.50 20.90
CA GLU A 316 8.71 -9.61 21.33
C GLU A 316 7.39 -9.61 20.53
N ALA A 317 6.77 -8.43 20.34
CA ALA A 317 5.55 -8.29 19.54
C ALA A 317 5.77 -8.67 18.07
N ALA A 318 6.85 -8.18 17.45
CA ALA A 318 7.17 -8.49 16.05
C ALA A 318 7.47 -9.98 15.83
N LEU A 319 8.14 -10.64 16.78
CA LEU A 319 8.40 -12.07 16.73
C LEU A 319 7.10 -12.88 16.88
N ASP A 320 6.22 -12.49 17.80
CA ASP A 320 4.96 -13.20 18.05
C ASP A 320 3.97 -13.06 16.87
N GLU A 321 4.08 -12.01 16.08
CA GLU A 321 3.29 -11.79 14.86
C GLU A 321 3.84 -12.50 13.61
N SER A 322 5.11 -12.93 13.63
CA SER A 322 5.79 -13.43 12.44
C SER A 322 5.46 -14.88 12.09
N ASP A 323 5.33 -15.16 10.80
CA ASP A 323 5.12 -16.51 10.27
C ASP A 323 6.46 -17.24 10.06
N VAL A 324 7.51 -16.49 9.75
CA VAL A 324 8.88 -17.00 9.52
C VAL A 324 9.89 -16.13 10.28
N VAL A 325 10.89 -16.76 10.88
CA VAL A 325 12.01 -16.09 11.57
C VAL A 325 13.31 -16.52 10.90
N LEU A 326 14.10 -15.55 10.42
CA LEU A 326 15.48 -15.77 9.97
C LEU A 326 16.45 -15.47 11.10
N PHE A 327 17.30 -16.43 11.41
CA PHE A 327 18.47 -16.21 12.26
C PHE A 327 19.70 -16.09 11.38
N LEU A 328 20.29 -14.90 11.32
CA LEU A 328 21.52 -14.66 10.58
C LEU A 328 22.72 -15.04 11.46
N VAL A 329 23.17 -16.29 11.33
CA VAL A 329 24.07 -16.92 12.28
C VAL A 329 25.54 -16.61 11.97
N SER A 330 26.24 -16.12 12.99
CA SER A 330 27.67 -15.83 13.02
C SER A 330 28.20 -16.03 14.44
N ALA A 331 29.52 -15.95 14.63
CA ALA A 331 30.10 -15.94 15.98
C ALA A 331 29.58 -14.76 16.83
N SER A 332 29.41 -13.56 16.25
CA SER A 332 28.85 -12.38 16.93
C SER A 332 27.38 -12.57 17.29
N PHE A 333 26.60 -13.23 16.43
CA PHE A 333 25.21 -13.58 16.74
C PHE A 333 25.14 -14.56 17.93
N LEU A 334 25.98 -15.60 17.94
CA LEU A 334 26.03 -16.61 18.99
C LEU A 334 26.57 -16.09 20.33
N ALA A 335 27.39 -15.03 20.30
CA ALA A 335 27.93 -14.39 21.50
C ALA A 335 26.98 -13.33 22.09
N SER A 336 25.90 -12.97 21.40
CA SER A 336 24.93 -11.99 21.87
C SER A 336 23.96 -12.62 22.87
N ASP A 337 24.09 -12.28 24.15
CA ASP A 337 23.20 -12.73 25.24
C ASP A 337 21.71 -12.44 24.94
N TYR A 338 21.45 -11.38 24.18
CA TYR A 338 20.11 -10.96 23.80
C TYR A 338 19.53 -11.86 22.68
N CYS A 339 20.27 -12.06 21.59
CA CYS A 339 19.85 -12.90 20.46
C CYS A 339 19.66 -14.36 20.88
N VAL A 340 20.54 -14.89 21.74
CA VAL A 340 20.53 -16.30 22.19
C VAL A 340 19.63 -16.51 23.42
N GLY A 341 19.33 -15.45 24.18
CA GLY A 341 18.60 -15.52 25.44
C GLY A 341 17.09 -15.71 25.29
N LYS A 342 16.37 -14.64 24.94
CA LYS A 342 14.89 -14.61 24.94
C LYS A 342 14.30 -14.91 23.57
N GLU A 343 14.76 -14.23 22.52
CA GLU A 343 14.23 -14.36 21.16
C GLU A 343 14.37 -15.78 20.63
N TRP A 344 15.56 -16.35 20.79
CA TRP A 344 15.89 -17.70 20.34
C TRP A 344 15.00 -18.77 20.97
N LYS A 345 14.88 -18.75 22.31
CA LYS A 345 14.05 -19.73 23.03
C LYS A 345 12.59 -19.62 22.62
N ARG A 346 12.07 -18.39 22.58
CA ARG A 346 10.69 -18.13 22.19
C ARG A 346 10.39 -18.59 20.77
N ALA A 347 11.27 -18.30 19.81
CA ALA A 347 11.10 -18.72 18.42
C ALA A 347 11.11 -20.25 18.28
N LEU A 348 12.03 -20.94 18.96
CA LEU A 348 12.11 -22.40 18.94
C LEU A 348 10.90 -23.07 19.61
N GLU A 349 10.40 -22.51 20.72
CA GLU A 349 9.17 -22.97 21.36
C GLU A 349 7.97 -22.85 20.43
N ARG A 350 7.83 -21.71 19.75
CA ARG A 350 6.75 -21.47 18.78
C ARG A 350 6.87 -22.36 17.55
N GLN A 351 8.09 -22.66 17.09
CA GLN A 351 8.29 -23.63 16.03
C GLN A 351 7.87 -25.04 16.45
N ARG A 352 8.24 -25.48 17.66
CA ARG A 352 7.81 -26.78 18.21
C ARG A 352 6.29 -26.88 18.33
N ALA A 353 5.63 -25.75 18.62
CA ALA A 353 4.17 -25.63 18.62
C ALA A 353 3.54 -25.50 17.22
N GLY A 354 4.34 -25.42 16.15
CA GLY A 354 3.87 -25.27 14.77
C GLY A 354 3.27 -23.91 14.44
N LEU A 355 3.63 -22.87 15.21
CA LEU A 355 3.11 -21.50 15.08
C LEU A 355 3.96 -20.58 14.20
N LEU A 356 5.24 -20.90 14.01
CA LEU A 356 6.16 -20.21 13.10
C LEU A 356 7.20 -21.17 12.55
N THR A 357 7.92 -20.75 11.52
CA THR A 357 9.08 -21.49 10.98
C THR A 357 10.38 -20.72 11.25
N VAL A 358 11.34 -21.32 11.94
CA VAL A 358 12.70 -20.76 12.06
C VAL A 358 13.58 -21.29 10.94
N VAL A 359 14.30 -20.39 10.28
CA VAL A 359 15.26 -20.71 9.23
C VAL A 359 16.63 -20.12 9.62
N PRO A 360 17.62 -20.97 9.94
CA PRO A 360 18.98 -20.50 10.12
C PRO A 360 19.62 -20.13 8.78
N VAL A 361 20.21 -18.94 8.69
CA VAL A 361 21.03 -18.49 7.57
C VAL A 361 22.46 -18.29 8.06
N ILE A 362 23.38 -19.18 7.68
CA ILE A 362 24.76 -19.15 8.15
C ILE A 362 25.53 -18.07 7.40
N LEU A 363 25.76 -16.93 8.04
CA LEU A 363 26.50 -15.83 7.41
C LEU A 363 28.01 -16.08 7.43
N LYS A 364 28.54 -16.54 8.56
CA LYS A 364 29.98 -16.74 8.81
C LYS A 364 30.24 -18.11 9.45
N PRO A 365 31.40 -18.75 9.19
CA PRO A 365 31.77 -20.00 9.85
C PRO A 365 31.70 -19.87 11.38
N CYS A 366 30.93 -20.74 12.02
CA CYS A 366 30.77 -20.81 13.48
C CYS A 366 30.18 -22.17 13.88
N LEU A 367 30.23 -22.51 15.17
CA LEU A 367 29.73 -23.78 15.72
C LEU A 367 28.21 -23.76 15.93
N TRP A 368 27.44 -23.42 14.90
CA TRP A 368 25.99 -23.29 14.99
C TRP A 368 25.27 -24.66 15.16
N GLN A 369 25.90 -25.74 14.69
CA GLN A 369 25.35 -27.10 14.79
C GLN A 369 25.11 -27.54 16.23
N ALA A 370 25.90 -27.01 17.18
CA ALA A 370 25.75 -27.32 18.60
C ALA A 370 24.43 -26.80 19.20
N LEU A 371 23.77 -25.81 18.58
CA LEU A 371 22.55 -25.19 19.10
C LEU A 371 21.30 -25.49 18.26
N ILE A 372 21.44 -25.51 16.94
CA ILE A 372 20.32 -25.64 15.97
C ILE A 372 20.66 -26.59 14.82
N GLY A 373 21.58 -27.54 15.03
CA GLY A 373 21.97 -28.53 14.02
C GLY A 373 20.82 -29.43 13.56
N GLU A 374 19.72 -29.50 14.32
CA GLU A 374 18.50 -30.21 13.95
C GLU A 374 17.65 -29.46 12.90
N LEU A 375 17.90 -28.15 12.72
CA LEU A 375 17.18 -27.33 11.74
C LEU A 375 17.90 -27.34 10.39
N GLN A 376 17.12 -27.35 9.31
CA GLN A 376 17.67 -27.22 7.98
C GLN A 376 18.14 -25.79 7.75
N ALA A 377 19.46 -25.60 7.70
CA ALA A 377 20.09 -24.31 7.49
C ALA A 377 20.24 -23.95 6.00
N LEU A 378 20.29 -22.65 5.74
CA LEU A 378 20.66 -22.03 4.48
C LEU A 378 22.01 -21.30 4.63
N PRO A 379 22.79 -21.09 3.55
CA PRO A 379 22.76 -21.81 2.28
C PRO A 379 22.82 -23.33 2.45
N LYS A 380 22.61 -24.07 1.35
CA LYS A 380 22.53 -25.54 1.37
C LYS A 380 23.74 -26.15 2.11
N ASP A 381 23.46 -27.21 2.89
CA ASP A 381 24.43 -27.92 3.74
C ASP A 381 25.05 -27.05 4.85
N GLY A 382 24.45 -25.88 5.14
CA GLY A 382 24.94 -24.95 6.16
C GLY A 382 26.26 -24.28 5.82
N ARG A 383 26.61 -24.21 4.53
CA ARG A 383 27.81 -23.50 4.06
C ARG A 383 27.66 -22.02 4.32
N ALA A 384 28.61 -21.42 5.04
CA ALA A 384 28.55 -20.01 5.38
C ALA A 384 28.64 -19.09 4.15
N VAL A 385 27.77 -18.08 4.08
CA VAL A 385 27.73 -17.07 2.99
C VAL A 385 29.10 -16.44 2.74
N SER A 386 29.85 -16.12 3.79
CA SER A 386 31.18 -15.51 3.68
C SER A 386 32.26 -16.42 3.05
N THR A 387 31.97 -17.70 2.80
CA THR A 387 32.89 -18.67 2.18
C THR A 387 32.61 -18.91 0.70
N PHE A 388 31.61 -18.24 0.15
CA PHE A 388 31.33 -18.29 -1.28
C PHE A 388 32.29 -17.35 -2.03
N PRO A 389 32.72 -17.71 -3.26
CA PRO A 389 33.50 -16.81 -4.11
C PRO A 389 32.77 -15.49 -4.42
N HIS A 390 31.43 -15.55 -4.48
CA HIS A 390 30.55 -14.41 -4.72
C HIS A 390 29.42 -14.40 -3.69
N THR A 391 29.42 -13.39 -2.82
CA THR A 391 28.41 -13.22 -1.76
C THR A 391 27.01 -13.10 -2.33
N ASP A 392 26.82 -12.33 -3.41
CA ASP A 392 25.50 -12.13 -4.04
C ASP A 392 24.87 -13.44 -4.51
N GLN A 393 25.68 -14.38 -5.02
CA GLN A 393 25.22 -15.70 -5.44
C GLN A 393 24.75 -16.53 -4.24
N ALA A 394 25.48 -16.48 -3.13
CA ALA A 394 25.11 -17.18 -1.90
C ALA A 394 23.82 -16.63 -1.30
N LEU A 395 23.66 -15.31 -1.28
CA LEU A 395 22.44 -14.65 -0.83
C LEU A 395 21.26 -14.95 -1.77
N PHE A 396 21.50 -15.03 -3.08
CA PHE A 396 20.47 -15.39 -4.06
C PHE A 396 19.95 -16.82 -3.81
N GLU A 397 20.85 -17.78 -3.51
CA GLU A 397 20.45 -19.14 -3.12
C GLU A 397 19.57 -19.15 -1.87
N VAL A 398 19.89 -18.32 -0.87
CA VAL A 398 19.06 -18.14 0.33
C VAL A 398 17.68 -17.62 -0.04
N VAL A 399 17.59 -16.56 -0.87
CA VAL A 399 16.32 -15.97 -1.29
C VAL A 399 15.46 -16.96 -2.08
N CYS A 400 16.03 -17.75 -2.99
CA CYS A 400 15.30 -18.79 -3.73
C CYS A 400 14.72 -19.87 -2.81
N ALA A 401 15.48 -20.30 -1.81
CA ALA A 401 15.01 -21.27 -0.83
C ALA A 401 13.89 -20.69 0.05
N LEU A 402 14.03 -19.43 0.50
CA LEU A 402 13.00 -18.74 1.27
C LEU A 402 11.71 -18.53 0.49
N ARG A 403 11.80 -18.17 -0.80
CA ARG A 403 10.63 -18.10 -1.69
C ARG A 403 9.87 -19.42 -1.72
N SER A 404 10.58 -20.53 -1.90
CA SER A 404 9.99 -21.86 -1.98
C SER A 404 9.27 -22.24 -0.68
N LEU A 405 9.88 -21.91 0.47
CA LEU A 405 9.26 -22.08 1.78
C LEU A 405 7.97 -21.27 1.91
N VAL A 406 8.03 -19.98 1.60
CA VAL A 406 6.89 -19.05 1.71
C VAL A 406 5.73 -19.49 0.82
N VAL A 407 6.01 -19.90 -0.43
CA VAL A 407 5.00 -20.45 -1.35
C VAL A 407 4.38 -21.72 -0.76
N GLY A 408 5.18 -22.63 -0.22
CA GLY A 408 4.69 -23.85 0.41
C GLY A 408 3.78 -23.58 1.61
N MET A 409 4.14 -22.62 2.46
CA MET A 409 3.35 -22.22 3.63
C MET A 409 2.00 -21.62 3.21
N LYS A 410 1.97 -20.78 2.16
CA LYS A 410 0.72 -20.24 1.61
C LYS A 410 -0.20 -21.36 1.13
N VAL A 411 0.31 -22.32 0.38
CA VAL A 411 -0.48 -23.49 -0.10
C VAL A 411 -1.03 -24.31 1.07
N GLN A 412 -0.26 -24.52 2.14
CA GLN A 412 -0.75 -25.21 3.34
C GLN A 412 -1.83 -24.42 4.07
N ARG A 413 -1.70 -23.08 4.16
CA ARG A 413 -2.68 -22.19 4.77
C ARG A 413 -4.03 -22.27 4.02
N HIS A 414 -3.98 -22.23 2.68
CA HIS A 414 -5.16 -22.42 1.81
C HIS A 414 -5.85 -23.78 2.01
N ARG A 415 -5.08 -24.88 2.17
CA ARG A 415 -5.67 -26.21 2.39
C ARG A 415 -6.35 -26.33 3.76
N ARG A 416 -5.82 -25.67 4.80
CA ARG A 416 -6.40 -25.69 6.16
C ARG A 416 -7.68 -24.87 6.27
N THR A 417 -7.82 -23.78 5.51
CA THR A 417 -9.07 -23.00 5.44
C THR A 417 -10.14 -23.75 4.65
N ALA A 418 -9.82 -24.29 3.46
CA ALA A 418 -10.77 -25.04 2.64
C ALA A 418 -11.28 -26.35 3.29
N GLY A 419 -10.44 -27.02 4.09
CA GLY A 419 -10.82 -28.25 4.80
C GLY A 419 -11.74 -28.04 6.01
N ARG A 420 -11.82 -26.83 6.58
CA ARG A 420 -12.74 -26.51 7.68
C ARG A 420 -14.19 -26.32 7.19
N ASP A 421 -14.38 -25.79 5.99
CA ASP A 421 -15.71 -25.53 5.42
C ASP A 421 -16.42 -26.81 4.94
N ALA A 422 -15.67 -27.86 4.57
CA ALA A 422 -16.24 -29.14 4.14
C ALA A 422 -16.76 -30.04 5.29
N GLY A 423 -16.45 -29.70 6.56
CA GLY A 423 -16.83 -30.49 7.74
C GLY A 423 -18.20 -30.17 8.34
N ALA A 424 -18.86 -29.11 7.87
CA ALA A 424 -20.13 -28.62 8.42
C ALA A 424 -21.31 -28.96 7.49
N LEU A 425 -21.60 -30.25 7.27
CA LEU A 425 -22.90 -30.67 6.75
C LEU A 425 -23.85 -30.89 7.93
N PRO A 426 -25.05 -30.29 7.95
CA PRO A 426 -26.00 -30.47 9.04
C PRO A 426 -26.54 -31.90 8.98
N ARG A 427 -26.36 -32.68 10.06
CA ARG A 427 -27.12 -33.91 10.27
C ARG A 427 -28.60 -33.51 10.44
N GLY A 428 -29.40 -33.78 9.42
CA GLY A 428 -30.84 -33.52 9.45
C GLY A 428 -31.53 -34.26 10.59
N ALA A 429 -32.20 -33.51 11.45
CA ALA A 429 -33.47 -33.93 12.05
C ALA A 429 -34.47 -34.03 10.90
N GLY A 430 -35.15 -35.15 10.65
CA GLY A 430 -36.12 -35.77 11.54
C GLY A 430 -37.48 -35.45 10.93
N ASP A 431 -38.08 -36.40 10.20
CA ASP A 431 -39.44 -36.30 9.69
C ASP A 431 -40.39 -37.14 10.59
N PRO A 432 -41.68 -36.76 10.67
CA PRO A 432 -42.49 -36.74 11.89
C PRO A 432 -43.03 -38.08 12.40
#